data_AF-A0A853I851-F1
#
_entry.id   AF-A0A853I851-F1
#
_cell.length_a   1.000
_cell.length_b   1.000
_cell.length_c   1.000
_cell.angle_alpha   90.00
_cell.angle_beta   90.00
_cell.angle_gamma   90.00
#
_symmetry.space_group_name_H-M   'P 1'
#
loop_
_entity.id
_entity.type
_entity.pdbx_description
1 polymer ?
#
loop_
_entity_poly.entity_id
_entity_poly.type
_entity_poly.pdbx_seq_one_letter_code
_entity_poly.pdbx_strand_id
1 'polypeptide(L)'
;MKKNIFKTAIALALISTLPQYASATDYEWDPDIELLNEEELQPLNQDQVETLNSIISRSMRICKNQRVPAGWVITGETSSTSCSGSFPNMWIIKQPGSSESVCKVSNIPNGYVIKAEASSTSCPGRFPNVWKIKKPGSAEAICKVSKIPKNYIITSESSSTSCPHRFPNLWRIKVPARVDTMCSVSPLPNGYVITGRGSSTSCPGRFPNTAKIRKL
;
A
#
# COMPACT_ATOMS: atom_id res chain seq x y z
N MET A 1 38.09 -16.06 -9.95
CA MET A 1 36.70 -15.91 -9.47
C MET A 1 36.53 -14.55 -8.80
N LYS A 2 35.95 -13.55 -9.49
CA LYS A 2 35.46 -12.30 -8.90
C LYS A 2 34.03 -12.07 -9.39
N LYS A 3 33.11 -11.89 -8.43
CA LYS A 3 31.65 -11.92 -8.60
C LYS A 3 31.10 -10.59 -9.11
N ASN A 4 30.09 -10.72 -9.98
CA ASN A 4 29.19 -9.71 -10.55
C ASN A 4 28.70 -8.65 -9.56
N ILE A 5 28.67 -7.39 -9.97
CA ILE A 5 27.74 -6.37 -9.45
C ILE A 5 27.17 -5.57 -10.63
N PHE A 6 25.84 -5.42 -10.60
CA PHE A 6 24.93 -4.93 -11.62
C PHE A 6 25.37 -3.62 -12.31
N LYS A 7 25.47 -3.63 -13.64
CA LYS A 7 25.40 -2.43 -14.47
C LYS A 7 23.93 -2.17 -14.78
N THR A 8 23.37 -1.08 -14.28
CA THR A 8 22.09 -0.56 -14.76
C THR A 8 22.27 0.94 -14.95
N ALA A 9 22.60 1.34 -16.18
CA ALA A 9 22.59 2.74 -16.57
C ALA A 9 21.13 3.15 -16.85
N ILE A 10 20.64 4.17 -16.18
CA ILE A 10 19.37 4.82 -16.49
C ILE A 10 19.72 6.26 -16.85
N ALA A 11 19.60 6.60 -18.13
CA ALA A 11 19.71 7.98 -18.59
C ALA A 11 18.45 8.75 -18.17
N LEU A 12 18.62 9.85 -17.44
CA LEU A 12 17.57 10.81 -17.14
C LEU A 12 18.05 12.17 -17.64
N ALA A 13 17.54 12.58 -18.81
CA ALA A 13 17.64 13.96 -19.25
C ALA A 13 16.79 14.81 -18.29
N LEU A 14 17.45 15.58 -17.43
CA LEU A 14 16.80 16.61 -16.63
C LEU A 14 16.40 17.75 -17.56
N ILE A 15 15.15 17.74 -18.02
CA ILE A 15 14.53 18.92 -18.63
C ILE A 15 14.29 19.92 -17.50
N SER A 16 15.24 20.84 -17.30
CA SER A 16 15.10 21.95 -16.36
C SER A 16 15.53 23.27 -16.96
N THR A 17 14.89 23.67 -18.06
CA THR A 17 14.75 25.08 -18.48
C THR A 17 13.63 25.17 -19.53
N LEU A 18 12.39 25.41 -19.11
CA LEU A 18 11.34 25.90 -20.01
C LEU A 18 11.00 27.34 -19.61
N PRO A 19 11.28 28.35 -20.45
CA PRO A 19 10.42 29.51 -20.53
C PRO A 19 9.19 29.20 -21.42
N GLN A 20 8.11 29.91 -21.12
CA GLN A 20 6.78 29.75 -21.70
C GLN A 20 6.69 30.28 -23.15
N TYR A 21 5.78 29.68 -23.93
CA TYR A 21 5.20 30.12 -25.22
C TYR A 21 6.11 30.19 -26.46
N ALA A 22 5.81 29.36 -27.49
CA ALA A 22 5.57 29.80 -28.88
C ALA A 22 5.19 28.60 -29.78
N SER A 23 4.50 28.91 -30.87
CA SER A 23 3.80 28.01 -31.80
C SER A 23 4.66 27.00 -32.54
N ALA A 24 4.05 25.85 -32.85
CA ALA A 24 4.61 24.81 -33.69
C ALA A 24 4.70 25.25 -35.16
N THR A 25 5.89 25.67 -35.58
CA THR A 25 6.53 25.45 -36.89
C THR A 25 7.99 25.86 -36.74
N ASP A 26 8.91 25.10 -37.32
CA ASP A 26 10.37 25.34 -37.37
C ASP A 26 11.18 24.69 -36.24
N TYR A 27 11.27 23.36 -36.28
CA TYR A 27 12.43 22.65 -35.74
C TYR A 27 13.38 22.33 -36.89
N GLU A 28 14.39 23.18 -37.04
CA GLU A 28 15.62 22.85 -37.75
C GLU A 28 16.33 21.77 -36.90
N TRP A 29 16.53 20.59 -37.46
CA TRP A 29 17.29 19.52 -36.81
C TRP A 29 18.72 20.03 -36.64
N ASP A 30 19.10 20.38 -35.42
CA ASP A 30 20.50 20.60 -35.06
C ASP A 30 21.23 19.25 -35.14
N PRO A 31 22.13 19.04 -36.13
CA PRO A 31 22.82 17.77 -36.30
C PRO A 31 23.93 17.56 -35.27
N ASP A 32 24.19 18.55 -34.40
CA ASP A 32 25.27 18.51 -33.42
C ASP A 32 24.83 18.05 -32.02
N ILE A 33 23.69 17.36 -31.90
CA ILE A 33 23.42 16.55 -30.70
C ILE A 33 24.32 15.32 -30.75
N GLU A 34 25.56 15.49 -30.27
CA GLU A 34 26.41 14.37 -29.91
C GLU A 34 25.70 13.53 -28.85
N LEU A 35 25.36 12.29 -29.22
CA LEU A 35 25.01 11.26 -28.26
C LEU A 35 26.20 11.11 -27.30
N LEU A 36 26.06 11.60 -26.08
CA LEU A 36 27.05 11.40 -25.02
C LEU A 36 27.48 9.93 -25.01
N ASN A 37 28.76 9.68 -25.30
CA ASN A 37 29.31 8.33 -25.32
C ASN A 37 29.09 7.69 -23.94
N GLU A 38 28.76 6.40 -23.88
CA GLU A 38 28.55 5.67 -22.60
C GLU A 38 29.74 5.78 -21.63
N GLU A 39 30.90 6.18 -22.13
CA GLU A 39 32.15 6.37 -21.40
C GLU A 39 32.19 7.67 -20.54
N GLU A 40 31.34 8.67 -20.82
CA GLU A 40 31.25 9.92 -20.04
C GLU A 40 30.20 9.88 -18.91
N LEU A 41 29.41 8.82 -18.81
CA LEU A 41 28.47 8.64 -17.71
C LEU A 41 29.22 8.25 -16.43
N GLN A 42 29.46 9.24 -15.55
CA GLN A 42 29.99 8.98 -14.22
C GLN A 42 29.02 8.07 -13.42
N PRO A 43 29.53 7.03 -12.73
CA PRO A 43 28.69 6.20 -11.88
C PRO A 43 28.08 7.06 -10.77
N LEU A 44 26.78 6.87 -10.52
CA LEU A 44 26.11 7.55 -9.42
C LEU A 44 26.85 7.30 -8.12
N ASN A 45 27.14 8.36 -7.36
CA ASN A 45 27.67 8.23 -6.03
C ASN A 45 26.60 7.66 -5.07
N GLN A 46 27.03 7.23 -3.88
CA GLN A 46 26.14 6.54 -2.95
C GLN A 46 24.93 7.39 -2.51
N ASP A 47 25.11 8.70 -2.35
CA ASP A 47 24.03 9.63 -1.99
C ASP A 47 23.04 9.82 -3.14
N GLN A 48 23.53 9.86 -4.38
CA GLN A 48 22.69 9.91 -5.59
C GLN A 48 21.89 8.62 -5.76
N VAL A 49 22.53 7.45 -5.54
CA VAL A 49 21.84 6.15 -5.57
C VAL A 49 20.77 6.08 -4.48
N GLU A 50 21.06 6.56 -3.27
CA GLU A 50 20.10 6.58 -2.17
C GLU A 50 18.93 7.54 -2.43
N THR A 51 19.21 8.73 -2.97
CA THR A 51 18.19 9.71 -3.37
C THR A 51 17.31 9.15 -4.48
N LEU A 52 17.90 8.57 -5.53
CA LEU A 52 17.17 7.96 -6.64
C LEU A 52 16.31 6.78 -6.15
N ASN A 53 16.87 5.92 -5.29
CA ASN A 53 16.10 4.85 -4.66
C ASN A 53 14.96 5.41 -3.81
N SER A 54 15.16 6.49 -3.06
CA SER A 54 14.09 7.12 -2.27
C SER A 54 12.95 7.65 -3.14
N ILE A 55 13.28 8.24 -4.30
CA ILE A 55 12.32 8.79 -5.26
C ILE A 55 11.56 7.67 -5.96
N ILE A 56 12.27 6.67 -6.49
CA ILE A 56 11.67 5.55 -7.24
C ILE A 56 10.86 4.64 -6.31
N SER A 57 11.38 4.34 -5.11
CA SER A 57 10.68 3.49 -4.14
C SER A 57 9.63 4.24 -3.32
N ARG A 58 9.58 5.59 -3.40
CA ARG A 58 8.85 6.47 -2.47
C ARG A 58 9.09 6.10 -1.00
N SER A 59 10.31 5.66 -0.68
CA SER A 59 10.69 5.28 0.68
C SER A 59 11.72 6.25 1.23
N MET A 60 11.65 6.52 2.53
CA MET A 60 12.59 7.38 3.24
C MET A 60 12.85 6.81 4.63
N ARG A 61 13.85 7.35 5.31
CA ARG A 61 14.17 6.98 6.69
C ARG A 61 13.92 8.17 7.61
N ILE A 62 13.28 7.92 8.74
CA ILE A 62 13.02 8.93 9.78
C ILE A 62 13.46 8.40 11.13
N CYS A 63 13.81 9.28 12.07
CA CYS A 63 14.10 8.86 13.43
C CYS A 63 12.82 8.36 14.13
N LYS A 64 12.92 7.35 15.00
CA LYS A 64 11.73 6.74 15.64
C LYS A 64 10.93 7.69 16.53
N ASN A 65 11.57 8.75 17.03
CA ASN A 65 10.93 9.81 17.82
C ASN A 65 10.14 10.81 16.95
N GLN A 66 10.25 10.74 15.62
CA GLN A 66 9.47 11.56 14.70
C GLN A 66 8.12 10.90 14.37
N ARG A 67 7.11 11.73 14.12
CA ARG A 67 5.79 11.26 13.71
C ARG A 67 5.86 10.77 12.25
N VAL A 68 5.37 9.55 12.01
CA VAL A 68 5.15 9.05 10.64
C VAL A 68 4.12 9.95 9.94
N PRO A 69 4.43 10.51 8.75
CA PRO A 69 3.50 11.38 8.03
C PRO A 69 2.20 10.67 7.65
N ALA A 70 1.12 11.44 7.48
CA ALA A 70 -0.17 10.89 7.09
C ALA A 70 -0.09 10.17 5.72
N GLY A 71 -0.66 8.97 5.64
CA GLY A 71 -0.64 8.16 4.42
C GLY A 71 0.66 7.37 4.18
N TRP A 72 1.68 7.56 5.01
CA TRP A 72 2.90 6.74 5.00
C TRP A 72 2.76 5.55 5.94
N VAL A 73 3.52 4.50 5.66
CA VAL A 73 3.57 3.26 6.46
C VAL A 73 4.99 2.90 6.80
N ILE A 74 5.19 2.23 7.93
CA ILE A 74 6.48 1.66 8.33
C ILE A 74 6.64 0.31 7.64
N THR A 75 7.72 0.15 6.88
CA THR A 75 8.07 -1.09 6.17
C THR A 75 9.29 -1.79 6.78
N GLY A 76 10.01 -1.12 7.68
CA GLY A 76 11.08 -1.72 8.46
C GLY A 76 11.71 -0.76 9.46
N GLU A 77 12.77 -1.22 10.12
CA GLU A 77 13.61 -0.42 11.00
C GLU A 77 15.10 -0.59 10.67
N THR A 78 15.87 0.43 11.01
CA THR A 78 17.32 0.43 10.87
C THR A 78 17.96 1.31 11.96
N SER A 79 19.28 1.42 11.92
CA SER A 79 20.10 2.16 12.87
C SER A 79 20.84 3.29 12.18
N SER A 80 20.89 4.46 12.81
CA SER A 80 21.78 5.55 12.42
C SER A 80 22.22 6.36 13.63
N THR A 81 23.50 6.74 13.67
CA THR A 81 24.06 7.64 14.67
C THR A 81 23.49 9.07 14.57
N SER A 82 22.85 9.41 13.45
CA SER A 82 22.16 10.70 13.27
C SER A 82 20.88 10.84 14.09
N CYS A 83 20.34 9.73 14.60
CA CYS A 83 19.13 9.72 15.42
C CYS A 83 19.49 9.45 16.90
N SER A 84 18.83 10.15 17.82
CA SER A 84 18.96 9.87 19.25
C SER A 84 18.24 8.57 19.65
N GLY A 85 18.69 7.94 20.75
CA GLY A 85 18.03 6.79 21.36
C GLY A 85 18.67 5.44 21.01
N SER A 86 18.13 4.36 21.58
CA SER A 86 18.66 3.00 21.43
C SER A 86 18.43 2.42 20.03
N PHE A 87 19.42 1.72 19.50
CA PHE A 87 19.29 0.99 18.25
C PHE A 87 18.34 -0.22 18.37
N PRO A 88 17.56 -0.54 17.32
CA PRO A 88 17.32 0.24 16.10
C PRO A 88 16.54 1.53 16.39
N ASN A 89 17.00 2.66 15.86
CA ASN A 89 16.48 4.00 16.20
C ASN A 89 15.90 4.77 15.00
N MET A 90 15.78 4.13 13.84
CA MET A 90 15.10 4.68 12.65
C MET A 90 13.96 3.80 12.16
N TRP A 91 12.94 4.43 11.58
CA TRP A 91 11.95 3.78 10.74
C TRP A 91 12.33 3.93 9.27
N ILE A 92 12.14 2.85 8.51
CA ILE A 92 12.02 2.89 7.05
C ILE A 92 10.52 3.05 6.77
N ILE A 93 10.15 4.16 6.13
CA ILE A 93 8.77 4.47 5.80
C ILE A 93 8.59 4.59 4.29
N LYS A 94 7.38 4.32 3.82
CA LYS A 94 7.02 4.40 2.40
C LYS A 94 5.58 4.87 2.22
N GLN A 95 5.28 5.55 1.11
CA GLN A 95 3.88 5.67 0.65
C GLN A 95 3.46 4.36 -0.02
N PRO A 96 2.48 3.62 0.53
CA PRO A 96 2.11 2.34 -0.04
C PRO A 96 1.52 2.50 -1.44
N GLY A 97 1.86 1.55 -2.32
CA GLY A 97 1.27 1.43 -3.67
C GLY A 97 -0.13 0.81 -3.64
N SER A 98 -0.51 0.06 -4.66
CA SER A 98 -1.78 -0.69 -4.68
C SER A 98 -1.80 -1.83 -3.66
N SER A 99 -0.64 -2.43 -3.38
CA SER A 99 -0.41 -3.47 -2.38
C SER A 99 0.95 -3.23 -1.72
N GLU A 100 1.07 -3.56 -0.43
CA GLU A 100 2.31 -3.33 0.32
C GLU A 100 2.47 -4.31 1.50
N SER A 101 3.71 -4.55 1.89
CA SER A 101 4.04 -5.22 3.17
C SER A 101 4.42 -4.18 4.19
N VAL A 102 3.70 -4.14 5.31
CA VAL A 102 3.90 -3.11 6.35
C VAL A 102 4.12 -3.78 7.69
N CYS A 103 5.01 -3.22 8.51
CA CYS A 103 5.21 -3.71 9.87
C CYS A 103 3.93 -3.51 10.68
N LYS A 104 3.60 -4.47 11.56
CA LYS A 104 2.36 -4.40 12.38
C LYS A 104 2.30 -3.19 13.32
N VAL A 105 3.45 -2.59 13.64
CA VAL A 105 3.53 -1.34 14.40
C VAL A 105 3.07 -0.12 13.60
N SER A 106 3.00 -0.23 12.26
CA SER A 106 2.48 0.82 11.39
C SER A 106 0.97 0.91 11.50
N ASN A 107 0.45 2.14 11.51
CA ASN A 107 -0.96 2.37 11.22
C ASN A 107 -1.27 1.97 9.77
N ILE A 108 -2.43 1.35 9.56
CA ILE A 108 -2.93 1.05 8.21
C ILE A 108 -3.63 2.28 7.65
N PRO A 109 -3.24 2.80 6.47
CA PRO A 109 -3.86 3.99 5.91
C PRO A 109 -5.33 3.78 5.55
N ASN A 110 -6.11 4.86 5.59
CA ASN A 110 -7.51 4.83 5.16
C ASN A 110 -7.63 4.32 3.72
N GLY A 111 -8.61 3.44 3.47
CA GLY A 111 -8.85 2.85 2.16
C GLY A 111 -8.00 1.61 1.86
N TYR A 112 -7.09 1.21 2.74
CA TYR A 112 -6.42 -0.09 2.66
C TYR A 112 -7.11 -1.13 3.53
N VAL A 113 -6.96 -2.38 3.13
CA VAL A 113 -7.43 -3.56 3.87
C VAL A 113 -6.28 -4.52 4.12
N ILE A 114 -6.39 -5.31 5.19
CA ILE A 114 -5.44 -6.39 5.51
C ILE A 114 -5.87 -7.65 4.77
N LYS A 115 -4.92 -8.22 4.01
CA LYS A 115 -5.09 -9.40 3.16
C LYS A 115 -4.46 -10.66 3.74
N ALA A 116 -3.39 -10.51 4.51
CA ALA A 116 -2.68 -11.61 5.13
C ALA A 116 -1.71 -11.12 6.22
N GLU A 117 -1.19 -12.07 7.01
CA GLU A 117 0.01 -11.92 7.82
C GLU A 117 1.24 -12.49 7.14
N ALA A 118 2.39 -11.93 7.51
CA ALA A 118 3.69 -12.46 7.16
C ALA A 118 4.71 -12.17 8.27
N SER A 119 5.94 -12.61 8.05
CA SER A 119 7.08 -12.37 8.90
C SER A 119 8.18 -11.66 8.11
N SER A 120 8.84 -10.68 8.72
CA SER A 120 10.02 -10.03 8.16
C SER A 120 10.98 -9.64 9.26
N THR A 121 12.26 -9.98 9.11
CA THR A 121 13.33 -9.54 10.02
C THR A 121 13.56 -8.03 10.01
N SER A 122 13.08 -7.34 8.97
CA SER A 122 13.15 -5.88 8.89
C SER A 122 12.15 -5.19 9.81
N CYS A 123 11.11 -5.89 10.28
CA CYS A 123 10.09 -5.30 11.15
C CYS A 123 10.37 -5.65 12.62
N PRO A 124 10.07 -4.73 13.55
CA PRO A 124 10.18 -5.02 14.98
C PRO A 124 9.13 -6.03 15.45
N GLY A 125 9.36 -6.57 16.65
CA GLY A 125 8.39 -7.38 17.37
C GLY A 125 8.40 -8.86 16.99
N ARG A 126 7.51 -9.63 17.64
CA ARG A 126 7.42 -11.09 17.47
C ARG A 126 6.74 -11.46 16.16
N PHE A 127 7.22 -12.51 15.51
CA PHE A 127 6.58 -13.09 14.34
C PHE A 127 5.21 -13.70 14.67
N PRO A 128 4.22 -13.61 13.75
CA PRO A 128 4.22 -12.81 12.54
C PRO A 128 4.11 -11.30 12.85
N ASN A 129 4.95 -10.49 12.20
CA ASN A 129 5.12 -9.06 12.49
C ASN A 129 4.84 -8.14 11.30
N VAL A 130 4.29 -8.69 10.20
CA VAL A 130 3.92 -7.94 8.99
C VAL A 130 2.45 -8.11 8.66
N TRP A 131 1.82 -7.02 8.24
CA TRP A 131 0.55 -7.01 7.50
C TRP A 131 0.82 -6.92 6.00
N LYS A 132 0.17 -7.77 5.21
CA LYS A 132 0.03 -7.56 3.76
C LYS A 132 -1.23 -6.73 3.54
N ILE A 133 -1.07 -5.50 3.05
CA ILE A 133 -2.19 -4.57 2.81
C ILE A 133 -2.42 -4.32 1.33
N LYS A 134 -3.64 -3.95 0.97
CA LYS A 134 -4.03 -3.65 -0.40
C LYS A 134 -5.15 -2.61 -0.44
N LYS A 135 -5.22 -1.79 -1.50
CA LYS A 135 -6.45 -1.05 -1.86
C LYS A 135 -7.48 -2.05 -2.44
N PRO A 136 -8.63 -2.27 -1.79
CA PRO A 136 -9.60 -3.24 -2.27
C PRO A 136 -10.18 -2.79 -3.61
N GLY A 137 -10.42 -3.76 -4.50
CA GLY A 137 -11.23 -3.55 -5.71
C GLY A 137 -12.73 -3.60 -5.38
N SER A 138 -13.59 -3.63 -6.40
CA SER A 138 -15.06 -3.63 -6.23
C SER A 138 -15.60 -4.80 -5.39
N ALA A 139 -14.88 -5.94 -5.37
CA ALA A 139 -15.13 -7.06 -4.48
C ALA A 139 -13.80 -7.71 -4.07
N GLU A 140 -13.67 -8.11 -2.81
CA GLU A 140 -12.41 -8.60 -2.26
C GLU A 140 -12.66 -9.50 -1.04
N ALA A 141 -11.77 -10.45 -0.79
CA ALA A 141 -11.73 -11.17 0.48
C ALA A 141 -10.69 -10.52 1.41
N ILE A 142 -11.02 -10.20 2.66
CA ILE A 142 -10.12 -9.51 3.58
C ILE A 142 -10.08 -10.23 4.92
N CYS A 143 -8.96 -10.12 5.64
CA CYS A 143 -8.89 -10.66 6.98
C CYS A 143 -9.84 -9.91 7.90
N LYS A 144 -10.54 -10.62 8.80
CA LYS A 144 -11.53 -10.01 9.70
C LYS A 144 -11.00 -8.91 10.62
N VAL A 145 -9.70 -8.96 10.93
CA VAL A 145 -8.99 -7.92 11.69
C VAL A 145 -8.92 -6.58 10.93
N SER A 146 -9.10 -6.60 9.61
CA SER A 146 -9.14 -5.39 8.80
C SER A 146 -10.40 -4.59 9.10
N LYS A 147 -10.25 -3.27 9.22
CA LYS A 147 -11.38 -2.36 9.16
C LYS A 147 -12.08 -2.49 7.81
N ILE A 148 -13.41 -2.52 7.82
CA ILE A 148 -14.21 -2.49 6.58
C ILE A 148 -14.12 -1.06 5.99
N PRO A 149 -13.74 -0.90 4.72
CA PRO A 149 -13.70 0.42 4.09
C PRO A 149 -15.09 1.06 4.00
N LYS A 150 -15.12 2.39 3.94
CA LYS A 150 -16.37 3.13 3.70
C LYS A 150 -17.01 2.65 2.38
N ASN A 151 -18.34 2.55 2.37
CA ASN A 151 -19.15 2.12 1.23
C ASN A 151 -18.97 0.67 0.78
N TYR A 152 -18.31 -0.17 1.57
CA TYR A 152 -18.29 -1.62 1.36
C TYR A 152 -19.28 -2.29 2.30
N ILE A 153 -19.84 -3.40 1.83
CA ILE A 153 -20.65 -4.33 2.62
C ILE A 153 -19.94 -5.67 2.77
N ILE A 154 -20.24 -6.40 3.85
CA ILE A 154 -19.86 -7.80 4.04
C ILE A 154 -20.95 -8.68 3.42
N THR A 155 -20.55 -9.63 2.57
CA THR A 155 -21.47 -10.55 1.88
C THR A 155 -21.37 -11.98 2.37
N SER A 156 -20.22 -12.37 2.93
CA SER A 156 -20.07 -13.68 3.56
C SER A 156 -18.86 -13.75 4.47
N GLU A 157 -18.81 -14.86 5.20
CA GLU A 157 -17.75 -15.28 6.08
C GLU A 157 -17.11 -16.57 5.60
N SER A 158 -15.79 -16.69 5.75
CA SER A 158 -15.08 -17.94 5.54
C SER A 158 -13.77 -17.97 6.33
N SER A 159 -12.90 -18.92 5.99
CA SER A 159 -11.62 -19.18 6.64
C SER A 159 -10.47 -19.03 5.65
N SER A 160 -9.35 -18.49 6.10
CA SER A 160 -8.09 -18.42 5.35
C SER A 160 -6.89 -18.58 6.27
N THR A 161 -6.01 -19.51 5.95
CA THR A 161 -4.75 -19.73 6.67
C THR A 161 -3.79 -18.54 6.60
N SER A 162 -3.98 -17.64 5.64
CA SER A 162 -3.18 -16.42 5.49
C SER A 162 -3.58 -15.33 6.48
N CYS A 163 -4.77 -15.42 7.07
CA CYS A 163 -5.28 -14.43 8.02
C CYS A 163 -5.01 -14.83 9.47
N PRO A 164 -4.85 -13.84 10.37
CA PRO A 164 -4.66 -14.14 11.79
C PRO A 164 -5.91 -14.72 12.44
N HIS A 165 -5.70 -15.12 13.70
CA HIS A 165 -6.74 -15.50 14.65
C HIS A 165 -7.48 -16.78 14.24
N ARG A 166 -8.45 -17.15 15.09
CA ARG A 166 -9.22 -18.38 14.92
C ARG A 166 -10.19 -18.25 13.76
N PHE A 167 -10.35 -19.35 13.05
CA PHE A 167 -11.40 -19.50 12.05
C PHE A 167 -12.78 -19.39 12.70
N PRO A 168 -13.78 -18.88 11.95
CA PRO A 168 -13.68 -18.18 10.67
C PRO A 168 -13.07 -16.76 10.78
N ASN A 169 -12.12 -16.45 9.90
CA ASN A 169 -11.24 -15.27 9.99
C ASN A 169 -11.15 -14.45 8.68
N LEU A 170 -12.01 -14.73 7.70
CA LEU A 170 -12.08 -14.01 6.43
C LEU A 170 -13.48 -13.41 6.20
N TRP A 171 -13.52 -12.17 5.75
CA TRP A 171 -14.72 -11.53 5.20
C TRP A 171 -14.65 -11.50 3.68
N ARG A 172 -15.76 -11.76 2.99
CA ARG A 172 -15.96 -11.27 1.62
C ARG A 172 -16.66 -9.92 1.68
N ILE A 173 -16.07 -8.93 1.03
CA ILE A 173 -16.61 -7.58 0.94
C ILE A 173 -16.85 -7.17 -0.52
N LYS A 174 -17.77 -6.24 -0.75
CA LYS A 174 -17.93 -5.57 -2.05
C LYS A 174 -18.53 -4.18 -1.90
N VAL A 175 -18.40 -3.36 -2.93
CA VAL A 175 -19.24 -2.17 -3.12
C VAL A 175 -20.65 -2.66 -3.49
N PRO A 176 -21.71 -2.24 -2.77
CA PRO A 176 -23.07 -2.69 -3.05
C PRO A 176 -23.59 -2.13 -4.38
N ALA A 177 -24.45 -2.88 -5.07
CA ALA A 177 -25.26 -2.37 -6.18
C ALA A 177 -26.40 -1.47 -5.68
N ARG A 178 -27.28 -0.98 -6.57
CA ARG A 178 -28.46 -0.16 -6.18
C ARG A 178 -29.39 -0.91 -5.23
N VAL A 179 -29.57 -2.22 -5.44
CA VAL A 179 -30.27 -3.13 -4.54
C VAL A 179 -29.33 -4.29 -4.29
N ASP A 180 -29.12 -4.65 -3.03
CA ASP A 180 -28.18 -5.71 -2.67
C ASP A 180 -28.59 -6.43 -1.38
N THR A 181 -27.88 -7.49 -1.04
CA THR A 181 -28.01 -8.17 0.26
C THR A 181 -26.64 -8.23 0.94
N MET A 182 -26.62 -7.86 2.21
CA MET A 182 -25.43 -7.91 3.06
C MET A 182 -25.67 -8.82 4.27
N CYS A 183 -24.61 -9.32 4.88
CA CYS A 183 -24.69 -9.90 6.20
C CYS A 183 -25.12 -8.82 7.21
N SER A 184 -25.98 -9.15 8.17
CA SER A 184 -26.51 -8.18 9.14
C SER A 184 -25.44 -7.53 10.03
N VAL A 185 -24.27 -8.17 10.16
CA VAL A 185 -23.08 -7.61 10.84
C VAL A 185 -22.36 -6.54 10.02
N SER A 186 -22.68 -6.41 8.73
CA SER A 186 -22.07 -5.43 7.84
C SER A 186 -22.44 -4.01 8.27
N PRO A 187 -21.51 -3.04 8.20
CA PRO A 187 -21.89 -1.64 8.26
C PRO A 187 -22.86 -1.31 7.12
N LEU A 188 -23.88 -0.49 7.41
CA LEU A 188 -24.78 0.04 6.39
C LEU A 188 -24.08 1.17 5.64
N PRO A 189 -23.93 1.09 4.31
CA PRO A 189 -23.32 2.16 3.53
C PRO A 189 -24.15 3.45 3.55
N ASN A 190 -23.48 4.60 3.48
CA ASN A 190 -24.16 5.89 3.43
C ASN A 190 -25.08 5.96 2.20
N GLY A 191 -26.30 6.48 2.39
CA GLY A 191 -27.31 6.58 1.33
C GLY A 191 -28.03 5.27 1.01
N TYR A 192 -27.89 4.23 1.83
CA TYR A 192 -28.68 3.00 1.73
C TYR A 192 -29.67 2.87 2.88
N VAL A 193 -30.80 2.23 2.62
CA VAL A 193 -31.78 1.81 3.63
C VAL A 193 -32.01 0.32 3.56
N ILE A 194 -32.36 -0.27 4.71
CA ILE A 194 -32.75 -1.68 4.80
C ILE A 194 -34.20 -1.81 4.38
N THR A 195 -34.48 -2.70 3.42
CA THR A 195 -35.82 -2.96 2.88
C THR A 195 -36.36 -4.34 3.21
N GLY A 196 -35.56 -5.20 3.83
CA GLY A 196 -35.99 -6.53 4.24
C GLY A 196 -34.89 -7.28 4.98
N ARG A 197 -35.27 -8.41 5.60
CA ARG A 197 -34.35 -9.33 6.29
C ARG A 197 -34.51 -10.74 5.75
N GLY A 198 -33.45 -11.53 5.86
CA GLY A 198 -33.43 -12.91 5.43
C GLY A 198 -32.37 -13.73 6.16
N SER A 199 -32.09 -14.91 5.63
CA SER A 199 -31.19 -15.89 6.23
C SER A 199 -30.24 -16.44 5.18
N SER A 200 -28.97 -16.61 5.53
CA SER A 200 -27.95 -17.24 4.70
C SER A 200 -26.94 -17.96 5.56
N THR A 201 -26.60 -19.20 5.20
CA THR A 201 -25.51 -19.97 5.85
C THR A 201 -24.13 -19.35 5.62
N SER A 202 -23.99 -18.46 4.62
CA SER A 202 -22.76 -17.75 4.31
C SER A 202 -22.47 -16.58 5.26
N CYS A 203 -23.47 -16.13 6.01
CA CYS A 203 -23.32 -15.04 6.98
C CYS A 203 -23.24 -15.58 8.41
N PRO A 204 -22.48 -14.93 9.30
CA PRO A 204 -22.42 -15.33 10.70
C PRO A 204 -23.69 -14.98 11.45
N GLY A 205 -23.79 -15.53 12.66
CA GLY A 205 -24.82 -15.18 13.62
C GLY A 205 -26.14 -15.91 13.39
N ARG A 206 -27.11 -15.60 14.25
CA ARG A 206 -28.43 -16.23 14.25
C ARG A 206 -29.32 -15.65 13.17
N PHE A 207 -30.20 -16.48 12.62
CA PHE A 207 -31.21 -16.05 11.66
C PHE A 207 -32.26 -15.12 12.30
N PRO A 208 -32.74 -14.07 11.60
CA PRO A 208 -32.30 -13.61 10.27
C PRO A 208 -30.93 -12.88 10.33
N ASN A 209 -29.98 -13.33 9.51
CA ASN A 209 -28.60 -12.85 9.51
C ASN A 209 -28.21 -12.11 8.22
N THR A 210 -29.18 -11.77 7.37
CA THR A 210 -28.98 -10.91 6.21
C THR A 210 -29.95 -9.73 6.18
N ALA A 211 -29.52 -8.65 5.53
CA ALA A 211 -30.32 -7.45 5.28
C ALA A 211 -30.32 -7.14 3.78
N LYS A 212 -31.52 -6.99 3.19
CA LYS A 212 -31.70 -6.41 1.87
C LYS A 212 -31.57 -4.90 1.97
N ILE A 213 -30.76 -4.29 1.13
CA ILE A 213 -30.49 -2.86 1.12
C ILE A 213 -30.86 -2.25 -0.23
N ARG A 214 -31.25 -0.99 -0.23
CA ARG A 214 -31.54 -0.19 -1.43
C ARG A 214 -30.95 1.20 -1.28
N LYS A 215 -30.30 1.70 -2.33
CA LYS A 215 -29.81 3.08 -2.41
C LYS A 215 -31.00 4.04 -2.52
N LEU A 216 -30.99 5.09 -1.70
CA LEU A 216 -31.93 6.20 -1.74
C LEU A 216 -31.76 7.03 -3.02
#